data_AF-A0A543PYQ8-F1
#
_entry.id   AF-A0A543PYQ8-F1
#
_cell.length_a   1.000
_cell.length_b   1.000
_cell.length_c   1.000
_cell.angle_alpha   90.00
_cell.angle_beta   90.00
_cell.angle_gamma   90.00
#
_symmetry.space_group_name_H-M   'P 1'
#
loop_
_entity.id
_entity.type
_entity.pdbx_description
1 polymer ?
#
loop_
_entity_poly.entity_id
_entity_poly.type
_entity_poly.pdbx_seq_one_letter_code
_entity_poly.pdbx_strand_id
1 'polypeptide(L)'
;MASYHEDVTTHLKLELIRCIRDMVIKKGWTQTEAAKNLDISRSRFCRIMGGQTKDISEWRLLQCLVMLGSDIKIFIVPTQHGQGKIEIVDINAPPKQEHTPV
;
A
#
# COMPACT_ATOMS: atom_id res chain seq x y z
N MET A 1 17.85 5.80 16.50
CA MET A 1 18.06 4.96 15.29
C MET A 1 16.93 3.94 15.05
N ALA A 2 16.30 3.34 16.07
CA ALA A 2 15.16 2.43 15.87
C ALA A 2 13.85 3.11 15.38
N SER A 3 13.59 4.35 15.82
CA SER A 3 12.36 5.11 15.47
C SER A 3 12.16 5.31 13.97
N TYR A 4 13.23 5.59 13.21
CA TYR A 4 13.12 5.97 11.80
C TYR A 4 12.65 4.82 10.89
N HIS A 5 13.08 3.59 11.19
CA HIS A 5 12.64 2.42 10.42
C HIS A 5 11.17 2.09 10.64
N GLU A 6 10.66 2.32 11.86
CA GLU A 6 9.25 2.07 12.19
C GLU A 6 8.33 3.07 11.49
N ASP A 7 8.76 4.34 11.37
CA ASP A 7 8.00 5.41 10.71
C ASP A 7 7.88 5.18 9.19
N VAL A 8 9.01 4.89 8.51
CA VAL A 8 9.01 4.61 7.05
C VAL A 8 8.18 3.38 6.73
N THR A 9 8.30 2.33 7.54
CA THR A 9 7.56 1.07 7.35
C THR A 9 6.06 1.27 7.56
N THR A 10 5.68 2.06 8.58
CA THR A 10 4.28 2.37 8.85
C THR A 10 3.66 3.18 7.72
N HIS A 11 4.38 4.19 7.21
CA HIS A 11 3.91 4.98 6.08
C HIS A 11 3.66 4.11 4.84
N LEU A 12 4.60 3.23 4.49
CA LEU A 12 4.45 2.28 3.39
C LEU A 12 3.21 1.40 3.54
N LYS A 13 3.00 0.83 4.74
CA LYS A 13 1.82 -0.03 4.99
C LYS A 13 0.52 0.75 4.81
N LEU A 14 0.44 2.00 5.30
CA LEU A 14 -0.76 2.82 5.17
C LEU A 14 -1.07 3.14 3.71
N GLU A 15 -0.05 3.45 2.90
CA GLU A 15 -0.23 3.67 1.47
C GLU A 15 -0.70 2.39 0.75
N LEU A 16 -0.12 1.23 1.05
CA LEU A 16 -0.60 -0.05 0.50
C LEU A 16 -2.05 -0.35 0.91
N ILE A 17 -2.40 -0.09 2.17
CA ILE A 17 -3.78 -0.23 2.67
C ILE A 17 -4.73 0.69 1.91
N ARG A 18 -4.33 1.94 1.63
CA ARG A 18 -5.11 2.88 0.81
C ARG A 18 -5.36 2.30 -0.58
N CYS A 19 -4.32 1.83 -1.27
CA CYS A 19 -4.46 1.22 -2.59
C CYS A 19 -5.41 0.00 -2.58
N ILE A 20 -5.30 -0.88 -1.57
CA ILE A 20 -6.20 -2.03 -1.41
C ILE A 20 -7.65 -1.56 -1.24
N ARG A 21 -7.89 -0.56 -0.38
CA ARG A 21 -9.23 0.00 -0.13
C ARG A 21 -9.85 0.55 -1.40
N ASP A 22 -9.10 1.36 -2.14
CA ASP A 22 -9.57 2.00 -3.38
C ASP A 22 -9.93 0.96 -4.45
N MET A 23 -9.12 -0.10 -4.59
CA MET A 23 -9.39 -1.20 -5.52
C MET A 23 -10.61 -2.03 -5.10
N VAL A 24 -10.79 -2.29 -3.81
CA VAL A 24 -11.97 -3.00 -3.28
C VAL A 24 -13.24 -2.20 -3.57
N ILE A 25 -13.22 -0.88 -3.34
CA ILE A 25 -14.32 0.03 -3.66
C ILE A 25 -14.62 0.02 -5.16
N LYS A 26 -13.58 0.11 -6.01
CA LYS A 26 -13.73 0.09 -7.47
C LYS A 26 -14.35 -1.21 -7.99
N LYS A 27 -14.13 -2.34 -7.31
CA LYS A 27 -14.77 -3.63 -7.64
C LYS A 27 -16.20 -3.76 -7.12
N GLY A 28 -16.70 -2.81 -6.33
CA GLY A 28 -18.03 -2.86 -5.73
C GLY A 28 -18.20 -3.96 -4.67
N TRP A 29 -17.10 -4.44 -4.09
CA TRP A 29 -17.15 -5.52 -3.10
C TRP A 29 -17.58 -5.01 -1.72
N THR A 30 -18.46 -5.75 -1.09
CA THR A 30 -18.73 -5.64 0.35
C THR A 30 -17.48 -6.06 1.15
N GLN A 31 -17.44 -5.68 2.44
CA GLN A 31 -16.35 -6.11 3.32
C GLN A 31 -16.22 -7.64 3.41
N THR A 32 -17.34 -8.37 3.38
CA THR A 32 -17.33 -9.84 3.45
C THR A 32 -16.78 -10.46 2.17
N GLU A 33 -17.16 -9.92 1.01
CA GLU A 33 -16.61 -10.35 -0.28
C GLU A 33 -15.12 -10.04 -0.38
N ALA A 34 -14.70 -8.84 0.02
CA ALA A 34 -13.29 -8.47 0.01
C ALA A 34 -12.47 -9.39 0.93
N ALA A 35 -12.94 -9.63 2.15
CA ALA A 35 -12.31 -10.56 3.09
C ALA A 35 -12.16 -11.97 2.50
N LYS A 36 -13.23 -12.50 1.89
CA LYS A 36 -13.23 -13.81 1.24
C LYS A 36 -12.25 -13.86 0.05
N ASN A 37 -12.31 -12.89 -0.85
CA ASN A 37 -11.48 -12.86 -2.05
C ASN A 37 -10.00 -12.58 -1.74
N LEU A 38 -9.69 -11.93 -0.61
CA LEU A 38 -8.33 -11.67 -0.16
C LEU A 38 -7.78 -12.76 0.77
N ASP A 39 -8.56 -13.80 1.06
CA ASP A 39 -8.21 -14.88 1.99
C ASP A 39 -7.78 -14.33 3.37
N ILE A 40 -8.63 -13.48 3.95
CA ILE A 40 -8.45 -12.89 5.28
C ILE A 40 -9.79 -12.94 6.01
N SER A 41 -9.79 -13.17 7.32
CA SER A 41 -11.04 -13.07 8.09
C SER A 41 -11.64 -11.67 8.00
N ARG A 42 -12.98 -11.58 8.00
CA ARG A 42 -13.69 -10.28 7.93
C ARG A 42 -13.25 -9.31 9.02
N SER A 43 -13.09 -9.80 10.26
CA SER A 43 -12.66 -8.95 11.38
C SER A 43 -11.24 -8.41 11.19
N ARG A 44 -10.30 -9.23 10.71
CA ARG A 44 -8.93 -8.81 10.41
C ARG A 44 -8.89 -7.85 9.23
N PHE A 45 -9.69 -8.09 8.18
CA PHE A 45 -9.86 -7.16 7.07
C PHE A 45 -10.31 -5.78 7.54
N CYS A 46 -11.37 -5.70 8.35
CA CYS A 46 -11.85 -4.42 8.89
C CYS A 46 -10.78 -3.67 9.69
N ARG A 47 -10.01 -4.35 10.54
CA ARG A 47 -8.92 -3.72 11.31
C ARG A 47 -7.83 -3.16 10.39
N ILE A 48 -7.37 -3.95 9.40
CA ILE A 48 -6.36 -3.53 8.44
C ILE A 48 -6.88 -2.34 7.62
N MET A 49 -8.10 -2.41 7.09
CA MET A 49 -8.70 -1.32 6.33
C MET A 49 -8.97 -0.08 7.19
N GLY A 50 -9.07 -0.23 8.51
CA GLY A 50 -9.12 0.86 9.49
C GLY A 50 -7.75 1.48 9.83
N GLY A 51 -6.66 1.00 9.22
CA GLY A 51 -5.31 1.54 9.44
C GLY A 51 -4.48 0.79 10.49
N GLN A 52 -4.96 -0.34 11.03
CA GLN A 52 -4.17 -1.16 11.95
C GLN A 52 -3.12 -1.98 11.19
N THR A 53 -1.86 -1.56 11.28
CA THR A 53 -0.73 -2.13 10.54
C THR A 53 0.05 -3.20 11.31
N LYS A 54 -0.13 -3.31 12.64
CA LYS A 54 0.62 -4.24 13.50
C LYS A 54 0.36 -5.71 13.20
N ASP A 55 -0.85 -6.04 12.72
CA ASP A 55 -1.30 -7.42 12.50
C ASP A 55 -1.05 -7.93 11.06
N ILE A 56 -0.32 -7.16 10.23
CA ILE A 56 -0.07 -7.51 8.83
C ILE A 56 1.32 -7.06 8.36
N SER A 57 1.99 -7.92 7.60
CA SER A 57 3.25 -7.59 6.95
C SER A 57 3.02 -6.81 5.65
N GLU A 58 4.04 -6.05 5.25
CA GLU A 58 4.15 -5.35 3.97
C GLU A 58 3.98 -6.36 2.83
N TRP A 59 4.63 -7.51 2.93
CA TRP A 59 4.53 -8.58 1.93
C TRP A 59 3.10 -9.09 1.76
N ARG A 60 2.34 -9.25 2.86
CA ARG A 60 0.94 -9.68 2.75
C ARG A 60 0.08 -8.60 2.09
N LEU A 61 0.35 -7.32 2.34
CA LEU A 61 -0.34 -6.22 1.66
C LEU A 61 -0.05 -6.23 0.15
N LEU A 62 1.21 -6.48 -0.25
CA LEU A 62 1.56 -6.67 -1.66
C LEU A 62 0.83 -7.87 -2.28
N GLN A 63 0.73 -9.00 -1.58
CA GLN A 63 -0.05 -10.15 -2.04
C GLN A 63 -1.53 -9.80 -2.23
N CYS A 64 -2.14 -9.03 -1.33
CA CYS A 64 -3.52 -8.57 -1.49
C CYS A 64 -3.70 -7.76 -2.78
N LEU A 65 -2.74 -6.88 -3.11
CA LEU A 65 -2.78 -6.13 -4.37
C LEU A 65 -2.68 -7.05 -5.59
N VAL A 66 -1.83 -8.08 -5.54
CA VAL A 66 -1.77 -9.13 -6.59
C VAL A 66 -3.11 -9.85 -6.73
N MET A 67 -3.74 -10.25 -5.62
CA MET A 67 -5.05 -10.89 -5.62
C MET A 67 -6.17 -9.98 -6.17
N LEU A 68 -6.01 -8.67 -6.04
CA LEU A 68 -6.93 -7.67 -6.62
C LEU A 68 -6.70 -7.44 -8.12
N GLY A 69 -5.64 -8.00 -8.69
CA GLY A 69 -5.30 -7.90 -10.10
C GLY A 69 -4.26 -6.83 -10.43
N SER A 70 -3.40 -6.47 -9.48
CA SER A 70 -2.27 -5.56 -9.71
C SER A 70 -0.97 -6.32 -9.91
N ASP A 71 -0.23 -5.97 -10.96
CA ASP A 71 1.17 -6.36 -11.06
C ASP A 71 2.02 -5.50 -10.12
N ILE A 72 2.89 -6.13 -9.35
CA ILE A 72 3.84 -5.42 -8.48
C ILE A 72 5.22 -5.43 -9.13
N LYS A 73 5.72 -4.24 -9.47
CA LYS A 73 7.07 -4.03 -10.00
C LYS A 73 7.87 -3.26 -8.96
N ILE A 74 9.04 -3.80 -8.59
CA ILE A 74 9.95 -3.17 -7.62
C ILE A 74 11.18 -2.68 -8.40
N PHE A 75 11.44 -1.39 -8.31
CA PHE A 75 12.61 -0.76 -8.92
C PHE A 75 13.60 -0.38 -7.83
N ILE A 76 14.88 -0.73 -8.02
CA ILE A 76 15.97 -0.33 -7.13
C ILE A 76 16.85 0.64 -7.91
N VAL A 77 16.87 1.90 -7.48
CA VAL A 77 17.59 2.99 -8.15
C VAL A 77 18.57 3.62 -7.17
N PRO A 78 19.86 3.84 -7.55
CA PRO A 78 20.80 4.56 -6.71
C PRO A 78 20.31 5.98 -6.40
N THR A 79 20.46 6.41 -5.15
CA THR A 79 20.15 7.78 -4.73
C THR A 79 21.42 8.64 -4.74
N GLN A 80 21.30 9.92 -5.10
CA GLN A 80 22.38 10.91 -4.94
C GLN A 80 22.39 11.52 -3.53
N HIS A 81 21.38 11.20 -2.71
CA HIS A 81 21.30 11.62 -1.32
C HIS A 81 21.98 10.61 -0.39
N GLY A 82 22.29 11.02 0.84
CA GLY A 82 22.94 10.14 1.82
C GLY A 82 22.15 8.88 2.17
N GLN A 83 20.81 8.93 2.11
CA GLN A 83 19.93 7.79 2.41
C GLN A 83 18.81 7.67 1.36
N GLY A 84 18.51 6.43 0.96
CA GLY A 84 17.40 6.13 0.05
C GLY A 84 16.03 6.15 0.74
N LYS A 85 14.97 6.11 -0.06
CA LYS A 85 13.57 6.07 0.39
C LYS A 85 12.80 4.98 -0.34
N ILE A 86 11.73 4.49 0.27
CA ILE A 86 10.77 3.60 -0.37
C ILE A 86 9.55 4.42 -0.73
N GLU A 87 9.12 4.36 -1.99
CA GLU A 87 7.97 5.08 -2.49
C GLU A 87 7.09 4.15 -3.32
N ILE A 88 5.78 4.36 -3.24
CA ILE A 88 4.82 3.75 -4.16
C ILE A 88 4.56 4.76 -5.27
N VAL A 89 4.91 4.37 -6.49
CA VAL A 89 4.66 5.17 -7.69
C VAL A 89 3.51 4.53 -8.46
N ASP A 90 2.44 5.28 -8.68
CA ASP A 90 1.39 4.87 -9.61
C ASP A 90 1.91 5.06 -11.04
N ILE A 91 2.24 3.95 -11.70
CA ILE A 91 2.77 3.93 -13.05
C ILE A 91 1.73 4.29 -14.13
N ASN A 92 0.44 4.32 -13.78
CA ASN A 92 -0.67 4.58 -14.71
C ASN A 92 -1.35 5.93 -14.45
N ALA A 93 -1.04 6.61 -13.34
CA ALA A 93 -1.52 7.96 -13.10
C ALA A 93 -0.80 8.93 -14.07
N PRO A 94 -1.52 9.90 -14.67
CA PRO A 94 -0.86 10.99 -15.37
C PRO A 94 0.13 11.67 -14.40
N PRO A 95 1.33 12.06 -14.87
CA PRO A 95 2.31 12.70 -14.00
C PRO A 95 1.65 13.90 -13.32
N LYS A 96 1.64 13.90 -11.99
CA LYS A 96 1.23 15.08 -11.21
C LYS A 96 2.18 16.19 -11.65
N GLN A 97 1.66 17.16 -12.40
CA GLN A 97 2.40 18.34 -12.77
C GLN A 97 2.89 18.98 -11.46
N GLU A 98 4.20 18.96 -11.25
CA GLU A 98 4.85 19.70 -10.19
C GLU A 98 4.47 21.17 -10.39
N HIS A 99 3.60 21.69 -9.53
CA HIS A 99 3.37 23.11 -9.45
C HIS A 99 4.58 23.70 -8.72
N THR A 100 5.60 24.06 -9.48
CA THR A 100 6.69 24.90 -8.98
C THR A 100 6.07 26.24 -8.58
N PRO A 101 6.12 26.66 -7.30
CA PRO A 101 5.75 28.01 -6.96
C PRO A 101 6.78 28.95 -7.59
N VAL A 102 6.29 29.82 -8.48
CA VAL A 102 7.03 30.95 -9.06
C VAL A 102 7.22 32.03 -8.00
#